data_AF-A0A285K2F8-F1
#
_entry.id   AF-A0A285K2F8-F1
#
_cell.length_a   1.000
_cell.length_b   1.000
_cell.length_c   1.000
_cell.angle_alpha   90.00
_cell.angle_beta   90.00
_cell.angle_gamma   90.00
#
_symmetry.space_group_name_H-M   'P 1'
#
loop_
_entity.id
_entity.type
_entity.pdbx_description
1 polymer ?
#
loop_
_entity_poly.entity_id
_entity_poly.type
_entity_poly.pdbx_seq_one_letter_code
_entity_poly.pdbx_strand_id
1 'polypeptide(L)'
;MNLQQWLFSINGRIGRRDFWIWIGIWVLAMIVLFTLAGSGWLGMQTAAFALVCLLWPTAAVTVKRLHDRGKSGIWALLMILAWMLLAGNWSMLAGVWQWGVGRFIPTLIMVMMLIDLGAFVGTQGENKYGKETLDVKYR
;
A
#
# COMPACT_ATOMS: atom_id res chain seq x y z
N MET A 1 18.45 -4.94 -4.76
CA MET A 1 17.50 -5.04 -5.90
C MET A 1 17.62 -3.80 -6.78
N ASN A 2 17.46 -3.94 -8.11
CA ASN A 2 17.34 -2.79 -9.03
C ASN A 2 15.98 -2.08 -8.85
N LEU A 3 15.89 -0.80 -9.21
CA LEU A 3 14.65 0.00 -9.11
C LEU A 3 13.45 -0.63 -9.81
N GLN A 4 13.65 -1.22 -11.00
CA GLN A 4 12.60 -1.94 -11.73
C GLN A 4 12.11 -3.16 -10.94
N GLN A 5 13.03 -3.95 -10.38
CA GLN A 5 12.65 -5.08 -9.54
C GLN A 5 11.99 -4.63 -8.24
N TRP A 6 12.37 -3.48 -7.69
CA TRP A 6 11.78 -2.92 -6.49
C TRP A 6 10.33 -2.45 -6.68
N LEU A 7 10.05 -1.73 -7.78
CA LEU A 7 8.73 -1.13 -8.03
C LEU A 7 7.78 -2.01 -8.85
N PHE A 8 8.28 -2.84 -9.76
CA PHE A 8 7.44 -3.56 -10.74
C PHE A 8 7.42 -5.08 -10.56
N SER A 9 8.36 -5.66 -9.82
CA SER A 9 8.30 -7.08 -9.48
C SER A 9 7.51 -7.32 -8.20
N ILE A 10 6.89 -8.48 -8.06
CA ILE A 10 6.22 -8.94 -6.82
C ILE A 10 7.14 -9.91 -6.06
N ASN A 11 8.18 -10.42 -6.71
CA ASN A 11 9.13 -11.37 -6.15
C ASN A 11 10.20 -10.63 -5.32
N GLY A 12 10.49 -11.16 -4.13
CA GLY A 12 11.50 -10.64 -3.22
C GLY A 12 10.94 -10.23 -1.86
N ARG A 13 11.85 -9.79 -0.99
CA ARG A 13 11.57 -9.35 0.38
C ARG A 13 12.10 -7.93 0.55
N ILE A 14 11.28 -7.05 1.10
CA ILE A 14 11.62 -5.64 1.33
C ILE A 14 11.73 -5.39 2.84
N GLY A 15 12.80 -4.71 3.25
CA GLY A 15 13.02 -4.30 4.62
C GLY A 15 12.17 -3.09 5.05
N ARG A 16 12.17 -2.79 6.35
CA ARG A 16 11.40 -1.66 6.90
C ARG A 16 11.80 -0.30 6.31
N ARG A 17 13.10 -0.08 6.09
CA ARG A 17 13.63 1.20 5.58
C ARG A 17 13.05 1.51 4.21
N ASP A 18 13.18 0.59 3.28
CA ASP A 18 12.69 0.72 1.90
C ASP A 18 11.16 0.87 1.84
N PHE A 19 10.43 0.17 2.73
CA PHE A 19 8.98 0.35 2.87
C PHE A 19 8.61 1.77 3.30
N TRP A 20 9.28 2.33 4.32
CA TRP A 20 9.04 3.70 4.77
C TRP A 20 9.48 4.75 3.75
N ILE A 21 10.58 4.51 3.02
CA ILE A 21 11.01 5.35 1.89
C ILE A 21 9.91 5.38 0.82
N TRP A 22 9.37 4.21 0.46
CA TRP A 22 8.26 4.14 -0.49
C TRP A 22 7.01 4.88 0.01
N ILE A 23 6.62 4.71 1.28
CA ILE A 23 5.51 5.46 1.88
C ILE A 23 5.75 6.97 1.78
N GLY A 24 6.95 7.45 2.12
CA GLY A 24 7.29 8.87 2.03
C GLY A 24 7.17 9.40 0.60
N ILE A 25 7.72 8.67 -0.38
CA ILE A 25 7.61 9.01 -1.81
C ILE A 25 6.15 9.01 -2.25
N TRP A 26 5.36 8.02 -1.84
CA TRP A 26 3.96 7.89 -2.20
C TRP A 26 3.12 9.04 -1.63
N VAL A 27 3.33 9.42 -0.36
CA VAL A 27 2.65 10.56 0.27
C VAL A 27 3.01 11.86 -0.44
N LEU A 28 4.29 12.07 -0.75
CA LEU A 28 4.73 13.26 -1.49
C LEU A 28 4.11 13.31 -2.89
N ALA A 29 4.07 12.19 -3.61
CA ALA A 29 3.44 12.09 -4.91
C ALA A 29 1.93 12.39 -4.84
N MET A 30 1.23 11.91 -3.81
CA MET A 30 -0.18 12.25 -3.58
C MET A 30 -0.38 13.74 -3.33
N ILE A 31 0.42 14.37 -2.46
CA ILE A 31 0.34 15.81 -2.19
C ILE A 31 0.50 16.62 -3.48
N VAL A 32 1.52 16.30 -4.28
CA VAL A 32 1.76 16.97 -5.57
C VAL A 32 0.59 16.75 -6.52
N LEU A 33 0.11 15.52 -6.67
CA LEU A 33 -0.98 15.17 -7.57
C LEU A 33 -2.29 15.90 -7.21
N PHE A 34 -2.68 15.92 -5.93
CA PHE A 34 -3.88 16.61 -5.49
C PHE A 34 -3.74 18.15 -5.57
N THR A 35 -2.55 18.69 -5.31
CA THR A 35 -2.29 20.14 -5.45
C THR A 35 -2.39 20.58 -6.91
N LEU A 36 -1.82 19.81 -7.83
CA LEU A 36 -1.87 20.09 -9.27
C LEU A 36 -3.29 19.89 -9.85
N ALA A 37 -4.02 18.87 -9.38
CA ALA A 37 -5.41 18.67 -9.78
C ALA A 37 -6.33 19.78 -9.23
N GLY A 38 -6.13 20.19 -7.97
CA GLY A 38 -6.93 21.23 -7.33
C GLY A 38 -6.67 22.64 -7.85
N SER A 39 -5.45 22.91 -8.33
CA SER A 39 -5.10 24.18 -8.98
C SER A 39 -5.55 24.27 -10.44
N GLY A 40 -6.10 23.19 -11.01
CA GLY A 40 -6.54 23.13 -12.41
C GLY A 40 -5.41 22.97 -13.43
N TRP A 41 -4.17 22.78 -12.97
CA TRP A 41 -3.00 22.55 -13.84
C TRP A 41 -3.00 21.14 -14.43
N LEU A 42 -3.62 20.18 -13.75
CA LEU A 42 -3.88 18.84 -14.26
C LEU A 42 -5.37 18.61 -14.44
N GLY A 43 -5.75 18.10 -15.61
CA GLY A 43 -7.10 17.62 -15.83
C GLY A 43 -7.43 16.46 -14.89
N MET A 44 -8.67 16.40 -14.39
CA MET A 44 -9.12 15.35 -13.46
C MET A 44 -8.89 13.93 -14.02
N GLN A 45 -9.03 13.75 -15.33
CA GLN A 45 -8.78 12.47 -16.01
C GLN A 45 -7.31 12.06 -15.91
N THR A 46 -6.38 12.99 -16.11
CA THR A 46 -4.94 12.75 -16.00
C THR A 46 -4.54 12.46 -14.55
N ALA A 47 -5.12 13.20 -13.59
CA ALA A 47 -4.90 12.96 -12.17
C ALA A 47 -5.40 11.57 -11.74
N ALA A 48 -6.60 11.16 -12.21
CA ALA A 48 -7.14 9.82 -11.95
C ALA A 48 -6.25 8.72 -12.56
N PHE A 49 -5.76 8.92 -13.79
CA PHE A 49 -4.85 7.96 -14.43
C PHE A 49 -3.54 7.82 -13.66
N ALA A 50 -2.93 8.93 -13.25
CA ALA A 50 -1.71 8.92 -12.45
C ALA A 50 -1.91 8.22 -11.09
N LEU A 51 -3.08 8.37 -10.46
CA LEU A 51 -3.42 7.67 -9.23
C LEU A 51 -3.48 6.16 -9.44
N VAL A 52 -4.10 5.69 -10.53
CA VAL A 52 -4.13 4.26 -10.90
C VAL A 52 -2.72 3.72 -11.13
N CYS A 53 -1.85 4.47 -11.81
CA CYS A 53 -0.45 4.08 -12.00
C CYS A 53 0.32 3.93 -10.68
N LEU A 54 0.01 4.74 -9.66
CA LEU A 54 0.64 4.66 -8.34
C LEU A 54 0.17 3.46 -7.49
N LEU A 55 -0.98 2.85 -7.83
CA LEU A 55 -1.46 1.66 -7.13
C LEU A 55 -0.57 0.44 -7.40
N TRP A 56 -0.02 0.32 -8.62
CA TRP A 56 0.85 -0.81 -8.98
C TRP A 56 2.10 -0.94 -8.10
N PRO A 57 2.97 0.08 -7.99
CA PRO A 57 4.14 -0.02 -7.12
C PRO A 57 3.77 -0.14 -5.64
N THR A 58 2.64 0.44 -5.22
CA THR A 58 2.12 0.26 -3.86
C THR A 58 1.76 -1.19 -3.57
N ALA A 59 1.10 -1.87 -4.51
CA ALA A 59 0.79 -3.29 -4.41
C ALA A 59 2.07 -4.14 -4.38
N ALA A 60 3.01 -3.87 -5.29
CA ALA A 60 4.28 -4.60 -5.37
C ALA A 60 5.10 -4.50 -4.07
N VAL A 61 5.21 -3.30 -3.49
CA VAL A 61 5.92 -3.07 -2.22
C VAL A 61 5.21 -3.74 -1.05
N THR A 62 3.88 -3.62 -0.98
CA THR A 62 3.06 -4.23 0.08
C THR A 62 3.18 -5.75 0.09
N VAL A 63 3.08 -6.39 -1.08
CA VAL A 63 3.19 -7.85 -1.20
C VAL A 63 4.58 -8.34 -0.78
N LYS A 64 5.65 -7.67 -1.18
CA LYS A 64 7.00 -8.04 -0.75
C LYS A 64 7.22 -7.88 0.74
N ARG A 65 6.59 -6.88 1.36
CA ARG A 65 6.65 -6.68 2.81
C ARG A 65 5.86 -7.76 3.56
N LEU A 66 4.73 -8.20 3.01
CA LEU A 66 3.99 -9.36 3.51
C LEU A 66 4.82 -10.65 3.40
N HIS A 67 5.48 -10.87 2.26
CA HIS A 67 6.41 -11.99 2.07
C HIS A 67 7.56 -11.96 3.08
N ASP A 68 8.07 -10.77 3.42
CA ASP A 68 9.09 -10.61 4.46
C ASP A 68 8.60 -10.99 5.87
N ARG A 69 7.29 -10.94 6.11
CA ARG A 69 6.63 -11.41 7.35
C ARG A 69 6.24 -12.89 7.28
N GLY A 70 6.50 -13.58 6.17
CA GLY A 70 6.04 -14.95 5.92
C GLY A 70 4.54 -15.08 5.65
N LYS A 71 3.85 -13.97 5.40
CA LYS A 71 2.45 -13.95 4.99
C LYS A 71 2.36 -14.00 3.47
N SER A 72 1.31 -14.64 2.96
CA SER A 72 1.03 -14.64 1.52
C SER A 72 0.68 -13.24 1.03
N GLY A 73 1.00 -12.93 -0.23
CA GLY A 73 0.57 -11.69 -0.88
C GLY A 73 -0.94 -11.48 -0.92
N ILE A 74 -1.74 -12.53 -0.67
CA ILE A 74 -3.20 -12.48 -0.55
C ILE A 74 -3.64 -11.54 0.58
N TRP A 75 -2.84 -11.38 1.63
CA TRP A 75 -3.14 -10.43 2.70
C TRP A 75 -3.20 -8.97 2.21
N ALA A 76 -2.57 -8.65 1.07
CA ALA A 76 -2.72 -7.34 0.43
C ALA A 76 -4.15 -7.07 -0.05
N LEU A 77 -4.96 -8.11 -0.32
CA LEU A 77 -6.37 -7.96 -0.67
C LEU A 77 -7.18 -7.33 0.47
N LEU A 78 -6.74 -7.45 1.73
CA LEU A 78 -7.40 -6.74 2.83
C LEU A 78 -7.31 -5.22 2.69
N MET A 79 -6.23 -4.70 2.10
CA MET A 79 -6.11 -3.26 1.80
C MET A 79 -7.09 -2.85 0.70
N ILE A 80 -7.27 -3.71 -0.31
CA ILE A 80 -8.27 -3.47 -1.38
C ILE A 80 -9.68 -3.52 -0.78
N LEU A 81 -9.97 -4.51 0.05
CA LEU A 81 -11.26 -4.64 0.74
C LEU A 81 -11.53 -3.41 1.62
N ALA A 82 -10.55 -2.96 2.41
CA ALA A 82 -10.68 -1.76 3.22
C ALA A 82 -10.96 -0.52 2.36
N TRP A 83 -10.28 -0.38 1.22
CA TRP A 83 -10.53 0.73 0.31
C TRP A 83 -11.94 0.65 -0.33
N MET A 84 -12.38 -0.54 -0.75
CA MET A 84 -13.73 -0.75 -1.28
C MET A 84 -14.82 -0.46 -0.25
N LEU A 85 -14.62 -0.88 1.00
CA LEU A 85 -15.53 -0.56 2.10
C LEU A 85 -15.54 0.95 2.38
N LEU A 86 -14.41 1.64 2.30
CA LEU A 86 -14.35 3.09 2.50
C LEU A 86 -15.02 3.87 1.36
N ALA A 87 -14.81 3.44 0.11
CA ALA A 87 -15.35 4.07 -1.09
C ALA A 87 -16.81 3.69 -1.38
N GLY A 88 -17.29 2.60 -0.81
CA GLY A 88 -18.66 2.11 -0.96
C GLY A 88 -19.70 3.06 -0.38
N ASN A 89 -20.84 3.18 -1.05
CA ASN A 89 -21.96 3.96 -0.55
C ASN A 89 -22.87 3.09 0.33
N TRP A 90 -22.68 3.20 1.65
CA TRP A 90 -23.43 2.45 2.66
C TRP A 90 -24.69 3.16 3.17
N SER A 91 -25.23 4.10 2.40
CA SER A 91 -26.44 4.86 2.76
C SER A 91 -27.69 3.99 2.98
N MET A 92 -27.69 2.76 2.44
CA MET A 92 -28.72 1.75 2.69
C MET A 92 -28.71 1.18 4.12
N LEU A 93 -27.60 1.32 4.85
CA LEU A 93 -27.49 0.91 6.24
C LEU A 93 -27.87 2.09 7.14
N ALA A 94 -28.68 1.85 8.18
CA ALA A 94 -29.12 2.90 9.10
C ALA A 94 -28.28 2.92 10.39
N GLY A 95 -28.04 4.14 10.90
CA GLY A 95 -27.45 4.38 12.22
C GLY A 95 -26.00 3.88 12.34
N VAL A 96 -25.72 3.13 13.40
CA VAL A 96 -24.37 2.67 13.77
C VAL A 96 -23.74 1.78 12.70
N TRP A 97 -24.55 1.07 11.90
CA TRP A 97 -24.07 0.16 10.86
C TRP A 97 -23.43 0.86 9.68
N GLN A 98 -23.94 2.03 9.28
CA GLN A 98 -23.33 2.84 8.22
C GLN A 98 -21.94 3.30 8.63
N TRP A 99 -21.81 3.82 9.85
CA TRP A 99 -20.53 4.26 10.40
C TRP A 99 -19.58 3.08 10.62
N GLY A 100 -20.10 1.97 11.14
CA GLY A 100 -19.36 0.74 11.41
C GLY A 100 -18.74 0.18 10.13
N VAL A 101 -19.56 -0.09 9.12
CA VAL A 101 -19.11 -0.73 7.87
C VAL A 101 -18.34 0.26 6.98
N GLY A 102 -18.81 1.50 6.86
CA GLY A 102 -18.22 2.47 5.94
C GLY A 102 -16.97 3.18 6.46
N ARG A 103 -16.76 3.24 7.78
CA ARG A 103 -15.63 3.98 8.37
C ARG A 103 -14.85 3.17 9.39
N PHE A 104 -15.51 2.55 10.36
CA PHE A 104 -14.79 1.89 11.46
C PHE A 104 -14.02 0.64 11.01
N ILE A 105 -14.69 -0.32 10.36
CA ILE A 105 -14.06 -1.55 9.85
C ILE A 105 -12.88 -1.24 8.88
N PRO A 106 -13.05 -0.42 7.83
CA PRO A 106 -11.97 -0.16 6.89
C PRO A 106 -10.79 0.57 7.53
N THR A 107 -11.03 1.54 8.42
CA THR A 107 -9.94 2.23 9.13
C THR A 107 -9.19 1.29 10.07
N LEU A 108 -9.89 0.40 10.78
CA LEU A 108 -9.29 -0.60 11.64
C LEU A 108 -8.39 -1.57 10.84
N ILE A 109 -8.85 -2.04 9.67
CA ILE A 109 -8.04 -2.89 8.77
C ILE A 109 -6.79 -2.14 8.30
N MET A 110 -6.92 -0.88 7.87
CA MET A 110 -5.79 -0.08 7.42
C MET A 110 -4.77 0.16 8.53
N VAL A 111 -5.22 0.48 9.74
CA VAL A 111 -4.33 0.71 10.89
C VAL A 111 -3.62 -0.59 11.28
N MET A 112 -4.34 -1.71 11.36
CA MET A 112 -3.72 -3.00 11.65
C MET A 112 -2.69 -3.39 10.60
N MET A 113 -2.99 -3.22 9.31
CA MET A 113 -2.05 -3.50 8.23
C MET A 113 -0.84 -2.56 8.28
N LEU A 114 -1.04 -1.28 8.55
CA LEU A 114 0.05 -0.31 8.66
C LEU A 114 0.98 -0.62 9.83
N ILE A 115 0.43 -0.99 10.99
CA ILE A 115 1.21 -1.45 12.13
C ILE A 115 1.92 -2.77 11.79
N ASP A 116 1.23 -3.72 11.15
CA ASP A 116 1.79 -5.03 10.84
C ASP A 116 2.97 -4.95 9.86
N LEU A 117 2.84 -4.08 8.86
CA LEU A 117 3.84 -3.85 7.82
C LEU A 117 4.94 -2.87 8.28
N GLY A 118 4.60 -1.85 9.07
CA GLY A 118 5.50 -0.76 9.45
C GLY A 118 6.28 -1.00 10.74
N ALA A 119 5.64 -1.53 11.78
CA ALA A 119 6.23 -1.64 13.12
C ALA A 119 6.97 -2.96 13.34
N PHE A 120 6.37 -4.10 12.96
CA PHE A 120 6.95 -5.39 13.29
C PHE A 120 8.16 -5.76 12.42
N VAL A 121 9.12 -6.45 13.01
CA VAL A 121 10.29 -6.99 12.27
C VAL A 121 9.82 -8.08 11.30
N GLY A 122 10.46 -8.17 10.14
CA GLY A 122 10.33 -9.33 9.25
C GLY A 122 10.89 -10.61 9.88
N THR A 123 10.64 -11.76 9.27
CA THR A 123 11.21 -13.03 9.73
C THR A 123 12.72 -13.03 9.56
N GLN A 124 13.46 -13.31 10.63
CA GLN A 124 14.93 -13.42 10.58
C GLN A 124 15.32 -14.75 9.91
N GLY A 125 16.18 -14.71 8.89
CA GLY A 125 16.63 -15.89 8.14
C GLY A 125 15.79 -16.24 6.90
N GLU A 126 16.05 -17.41 6.32
CA GLU A 126 15.39 -17.91 5.10
C GLU A 126 13.91 -18.19 5.33
N ASN A 127 13.07 -17.76 4.39
CA ASN A 127 11.62 -18.00 4.39
C ASN A 127 11.22 -18.65 3.06
N LYS A 128 10.00 -19.20 2.98
CA LYS A 128 9.38 -19.78 1.77
C LYS A 128 9.47 -18.86 0.53
N TYR A 129 9.63 -17.56 0.76
CA TYR A 129 9.69 -16.51 -0.28
C TYR A 129 11.11 -16.03 -0.62
N GLY A 130 12.16 -16.58 0.01
CA GLY A 130 13.56 -16.28 -0.31
C GLY A 130 14.50 -16.21 0.90
N LYS A 131 15.80 -16.26 0.61
CA LYS A 131 16.87 -16.40 1.62
C LYS A 131 16.99 -15.21 2.57
N GLU A 132 17.15 -13.98 2.08
CA GLU A 132 17.27 -12.79 2.92
C GLU A 132 16.64 -11.55 2.27
N THR A 133 16.42 -10.50 3.07
CA THR A 133 16.00 -9.18 2.57
C THR A 133 17.11 -8.61 1.71
N LEU A 134 16.75 -8.16 0.50
CA LEU A 134 17.72 -7.56 -0.42
C LEU A 134 17.63 -6.04 -0.30
N ASP A 135 18.71 -5.41 0.15
CA ASP A 135 18.81 -3.95 0.13
C ASP A 135 18.66 -3.41 -1.31
N VAL A 136 17.91 -2.32 -1.46
CA VAL A 136 17.76 -1.63 -2.76
C VAL A 136 19.08 -0.92 -3.08
N LYS A 137 19.65 -1.24 -4.25
CA LYS A 137 20.83 -0.52 -4.75
C LYS A 137 20.32 0.69 -5.53
N TYR A 138 20.54 1.88 -4.98
CA TYR A 138 20.17 3.16 -5.59
C TYR A 138 21.22 3.69 -6.59
N ARG A 139 22.27 2.91 -6.87
CA ARG A 139 23.35 3.17 -7.84
C ARG A 139 23.44 2.05 -8.85
#